data_AF-A0A1I7V0P3-F1
#
_entry.id   AF-A0A1I7V0P3-F1
#
_cell.length_a   1.000
_cell.length_b   1.000
_cell.length_c   1.000
_cell.angle_alpha   90.00
_cell.angle_beta   90.00
_cell.angle_gamma   90.00
#
_symmetry.space_group_name_H-M   'P 1'
#
loop_
_entity.id
_entity.type
_entity.pdbx_description
1 polymer ?
#
loop_
_entity_poly.entity_id
_entity_poly.type
_entity_poly.pdbx_seq_one_letter_code
_entity_poly.pdbx_strand_id
1 'polypeptide(L)'
;MQPTEPLTTPPTVSPPPFLPHPWMFFPPLSAYVPFWNPPVDPVTLLDQVLRPSSIQQAKDYLDFPIPFVPNIQRLSEDLQLWFRASGLNKEQFARNILNHPPTCLDGILTRRSFWTCLKPEGQRVFTRIYNWLRLDRNVQIYMLNLLETPALTPDGVPTIDIPAVIQVFQKN
;
A
#
# COMPACT_ATOMS: atom_id res chain seq x y z
N MET A 1 17.77 5.25 80.15
CA MET A 1 16.72 6.27 80.24
C MET A 1 17.20 7.48 79.47
N GLN A 2 16.57 7.79 78.34
CA GLN A 2 16.99 8.87 77.44
C GLN A 2 15.76 9.77 77.19
N PRO A 3 15.91 11.11 77.16
CA PRO A 3 14.78 12.03 77.28
C PRO A 3 13.99 12.18 75.97
N THR A 4 12.68 12.37 76.11
CA THR A 4 11.72 12.66 75.03
C THR A 4 11.89 14.11 74.55
N GLU A 5 12.27 14.31 73.29
CA GLU A 5 12.19 15.61 72.61
C GLU A 5 10.79 15.82 71.97
N PRO A 6 10.26 17.06 71.96
CA PRO A 6 8.90 17.37 71.52
C PRO A 6 8.73 17.43 69.98
N LEU A 7 7.53 17.06 69.53
CA LEU A 7 7.10 16.99 68.14
C LEU A 7 6.96 18.37 67.49
N THR A 8 7.91 18.77 66.65
CA THR A 8 7.83 19.99 65.83
C THR A 8 6.91 19.75 64.63
N THR A 9 5.75 20.41 64.59
CA THR A 9 4.85 20.44 63.42
C THR A 9 5.47 21.23 62.27
N PRO A 10 5.37 20.75 61.01
CA PRO A 10 5.85 21.51 59.85
C PRO A 10 4.93 22.71 59.53
N PRO A 11 5.46 23.79 58.90
CA PRO A 11 4.69 24.98 58.58
C PRO A 11 3.62 24.71 57.51
N THR A 12 2.41 25.23 57.76
CA THR A 12 1.28 25.26 56.82
C THR A 12 1.65 26.08 55.58
N VAL A 13 1.90 25.39 54.46
CA VAL A 13 2.00 26.02 53.15
C VAL A 13 0.58 26.19 52.60
N SER A 14 0.10 27.43 52.51
CA SER A 14 -1.13 27.74 51.79
C SER A 14 -1.05 27.26 50.33
N PRO A 15 -2.10 26.64 49.78
CA PRO A 15 -2.12 26.30 48.37
C PRO A 15 -2.14 27.57 47.50
N PRO A 16 -1.46 27.58 46.35
CA PRO A 16 -1.48 28.72 45.43
C PRO A 16 -2.88 28.93 44.83
N PRO A 17 -3.25 30.16 44.42
CA PRO A 17 -4.55 30.45 43.83
C PRO A 17 -4.71 29.65 42.52
N PHE A 18 -5.88 29.02 42.37
CA PHE A 18 -6.27 28.30 41.16
C PHE A 18 -6.24 29.24 39.95
N LEU A 19 -5.26 29.06 39.07
CA LEU A 19 -5.31 29.63 37.72
C LEU A 19 -6.38 28.86 36.93
N PRO A 20 -7.38 29.54 36.33
CA PRO A 20 -8.31 28.87 35.44
C PRO A 20 -7.55 28.35 34.22
N HIS A 21 -7.78 27.09 33.89
CA HIS A 21 -7.13 26.41 32.78
C HIS A 21 -7.65 26.93 31.42
N PRO A 22 -6.84 26.84 30.35
CA PRO A 22 -7.07 27.51 29.05
C PRO A 22 -8.31 27.07 28.27
N TRP A 23 -9.10 26.12 28.78
CA TRP A 23 -10.35 25.63 28.18
C TRP A 23 -11.62 26.37 28.66
N MET A 24 -11.51 27.38 29.53
CA MET A 24 -12.66 28.16 30.01
C MET A 24 -13.06 29.36 29.10
N PHE A 25 -12.41 29.56 27.96
CA PHE A 25 -12.84 30.52 26.94
C PHE A 25 -13.66 29.82 25.86
N PHE A 26 -14.99 29.81 26.01
CA PHE A 26 -15.90 29.58 24.88
C PHE A 26 -16.12 30.92 24.17
N PRO A 27 -15.76 31.09 22.88
CA PRO A 27 -16.14 32.28 22.14
C PRO A 27 -17.65 32.29 21.88
N PRO A 28 -18.27 33.48 21.70
CA PRO A 28 -19.70 33.59 21.41
C PRO A 28 -20.06 32.91 20.08
N LEU A 29 -21.24 32.28 20.06
CA LEU A 29 -21.82 31.44 19.00
C LEU A 29 -22.11 32.16 17.66
N SER A 30 -21.17 32.91 17.08
CA SER A 30 -21.42 33.68 15.85
C SER A 30 -20.35 33.57 14.76
N ALA A 31 -19.43 32.62 14.83
CA ALA A 31 -18.49 32.39 13.72
C ALA A 31 -18.40 30.89 13.39
N TYR A 32 -19.21 30.52 12.40
CA TYR A 32 -19.21 29.26 11.71
C TYR A 32 -17.89 29.08 10.92
N VAL A 33 -17.16 28.01 11.18
CA VAL A 33 -16.29 27.36 10.18
C VAL A 33 -16.41 25.85 10.36
N PRO A 34 -16.89 25.08 9.36
CA PRO A 34 -16.84 23.63 9.43
C PRO A 34 -15.40 23.20 9.04
N PHE A 35 -14.44 23.45 9.93
CA PHE A 35 -13.10 22.88 9.81
C PHE A 35 -12.91 21.72 10.79
N TRP A 36 -13.99 20.98 11.07
CA TRP A 36 -13.83 19.64 11.60
C TRP A 36 -13.45 18.73 10.43
N ASN A 37 -12.17 18.73 10.07
CA ASN A 37 -11.65 17.58 9.34
C ASN A 37 -11.74 16.42 10.33
N PRO A 38 -12.59 15.41 10.12
CA PRO A 38 -12.63 14.26 11.02
C PRO A 38 -11.20 13.71 11.10
N PRO A 39 -10.74 13.23 12.27
CA PRO A 39 -9.46 12.56 12.35
C PRO A 39 -9.49 11.43 11.32
N VAL A 40 -8.74 11.60 10.22
CA VAL A 40 -8.62 10.59 9.18
C VAL A 40 -8.08 9.37 9.90
N ASP A 41 -8.93 8.35 10.04
CA ASP A 41 -8.56 7.16 10.79
C ASP A 41 -7.31 6.54 10.14
N PRO A 42 -6.47 5.85 10.92
CA PRO A 42 -5.21 5.32 10.40
C PRO A 42 -5.42 4.35 9.23
N VAL A 43 -6.61 3.73 9.08
CA VAL A 43 -6.94 2.89 7.94
C VAL A 43 -7.19 3.75 6.70
N THR A 44 -7.94 4.84 6.80
CA THR A 44 -8.14 5.80 5.70
C THR A 44 -6.85 6.54 5.32
N LEU A 45 -5.96 6.86 6.27
CA LEU A 45 -4.63 7.39 5.94
C LEU A 45 -3.78 6.34 5.23
N LEU A 46 -3.84 5.08 5.66
CA LEU A 46 -3.12 3.99 4.99
C LEU A 46 -3.71 3.74 3.59
N ASP A 47 -5.02 3.83 3.41
CA ASP A 47 -5.71 3.68 2.12
C ASP A 47 -5.38 4.83 1.16
N GLN A 48 -5.31 6.08 1.66
CA GLN A 48 -4.88 7.25 0.88
C GLN A 48 -3.38 7.23 0.54
N VAL A 49 -2.52 6.73 1.44
CA VAL A 49 -1.06 6.60 1.20
C VAL A 49 -0.76 5.41 0.28
N LEU A 50 -1.57 4.35 0.31
CA LEU A 50 -1.39 3.16 -0.53
C LEU A 50 -2.08 3.25 -1.89
N ARG A 51 -3.04 4.15 -2.11
CA ARG A 51 -3.59 4.40 -3.46
C ARG A 51 -2.65 5.30 -4.24
N PRO A 52 -1.87 4.79 -5.19
CA PRO A 52 -0.98 5.63 -5.99
C PRO A 52 -1.81 6.61 -6.83
N SER A 53 -1.50 7.90 -6.71
CA SER A 53 -2.14 8.97 -7.49
C SER A 53 -1.65 9.05 -8.94
N SER A 54 -0.59 8.32 -9.28
CA SER A 54 -0.02 8.25 -10.63
C SER A 54 0.54 6.87 -10.97
N ILE A 55 0.67 6.59 -12.26
CA ILE A 55 1.31 5.37 -12.79
C ILE A 55 2.74 5.22 -12.27
N GLN A 56 3.49 6.32 -12.17
CA GLN A 56 4.87 6.28 -11.68
C GLN A 56 4.92 5.91 -10.20
N GLN A 57 4.08 6.53 -9.38
CA GLN A 57 3.98 6.21 -7.95
C GLN A 57 3.59 4.74 -7.73
N ALA A 58 2.69 4.20 -8.56
CA ALA A 58 2.32 2.79 -8.53
C ALA A 58 3.51 1.87 -8.83
N LYS A 59 4.32 2.21 -9.83
CA LYS A 59 5.53 1.47 -10.21
C LYS A 59 6.61 1.55 -9.13
N ASP A 60 6.84 2.74 -8.58
CA ASP A 60 7.82 2.98 -7.52
C ASP A 60 7.47 2.17 -6.26
N TYR A 61 6.18 2.08 -5.92
CA TYR A 61 5.72 1.24 -4.83
C TYR A 61 6.01 -0.24 -5.09
N LEU A 62 5.71 -0.75 -6.29
CA LEU A 62 5.97 -2.14 -6.64
C LEU A 62 7.47 -2.47 -6.60
N ASP A 63 8.32 -1.52 -7.00
CA ASP A 63 9.77 -1.66 -7.00
C ASP A 63 10.43 -1.37 -5.64
N PHE A 64 9.66 -1.06 -4.61
CA PHE A 64 10.19 -0.71 -3.29
C PHE A 64 11.02 -1.87 -2.70
N PRO A 65 12.27 -1.64 -2.28
CA PRO A 65 13.17 -2.71 -1.87
C PRO A 65 12.69 -3.40 -0.59
N ILE A 66 12.86 -4.73 -0.54
CA ILE A 66 12.56 -5.52 0.65
C ILE A 66 13.76 -5.46 1.61
N PRO A 67 13.57 -5.14 2.91
CA PRO A 67 14.67 -5.03 3.87
C PRO A 67 15.20 -6.39 4.37
N PHE A 68 14.72 -7.51 3.83
CA PHE A 68 15.09 -8.87 4.22
C PHE A 68 15.05 -9.81 3.02
N VAL A 69 15.59 -11.03 3.19
CA VAL A 69 15.61 -12.08 2.18
C VAL A 69 14.26 -12.84 2.18
N PRO A 70 13.40 -12.69 1.16
CA PRO A 70 12.11 -13.37 1.13
C PRO A 70 12.23 -14.85 0.74
N ASN A 71 11.26 -15.65 1.17
CA ASN A 71 11.09 -17.03 0.69
C ASN A 71 10.34 -17.02 -0.65
N ILE A 72 11.06 -17.31 -1.73
CA ILE A 72 10.53 -17.31 -3.10
C ILE A 72 9.41 -18.33 -3.28
N GLN A 73 9.59 -19.55 -2.78
CA GLN A 73 8.59 -20.60 -2.93
C GLN A 73 7.27 -20.16 -2.28
N ARG A 74 7.34 -19.60 -1.07
CA ARG A 74 6.15 -19.10 -0.37
C ARG A 74 5.47 -17.95 -1.15
N LEU A 75 6.24 -17.01 -1.70
CA LEU A 75 5.68 -15.95 -2.53
C LEU A 75 4.96 -16.49 -3.77
N SER A 76 5.53 -17.50 -4.43
CA SER A 76 4.90 -18.15 -5.57
C SER A 76 3.61 -18.86 -5.17
N GLU A 77 3.58 -19.55 -4.03
CA GLU A 77 2.39 -20.22 -3.49
C GLU A 77 1.29 -19.21 -3.11
N ASP A 78 1.65 -18.14 -2.41
CA ASP A 78 0.72 -17.06 -2.02
C ASP A 78 0.14 -16.37 -3.27
N LEU A 79 0.95 -16.15 -4.30
CA LEU A 79 0.48 -15.59 -5.57
C LEU A 79 -0.46 -16.54 -6.32
N GLN A 80 -0.18 -17.84 -6.31
CA GLN A 80 -1.10 -18.83 -6.88
C GLN A 80 -2.45 -18.85 -6.16
N LEU A 81 -2.44 -18.77 -4.82
CA LEU A 81 -3.66 -18.69 -4.02
C LEU A 81 -4.43 -17.41 -4.33
N TRP A 82 -3.72 -16.28 -4.43
CA TRP A 82 -4.31 -15.00 -4.81
C TRP A 82 -5.01 -15.07 -6.18
N PHE A 83 -4.40 -15.68 -7.20
CA PHE A 83 -5.04 -15.85 -8.50
C PHE A 83 -6.33 -16.68 -8.44
N ARG A 84 -6.33 -17.74 -7.61
CA ARG A 84 -7.53 -18.58 -7.43
C ARG A 84 -8.66 -17.82 -6.73
N ALA A 85 -8.32 -16.93 -5.80
CA ALA A 85 -9.29 -16.14 -5.04
C ALA A 85 -9.77 -14.89 -5.79
N SER A 86 -8.93 -14.27 -6.61
CA SER A 86 -9.22 -12.96 -7.22
C SER A 86 -10.11 -13.07 -8.47
N GLY A 87 -10.00 -14.16 -9.23
CA GLY A 87 -10.66 -14.31 -10.54
C GLY A 87 -10.11 -13.35 -11.61
N LEU A 88 -8.99 -12.66 -11.33
CA LEU A 88 -8.41 -11.64 -12.18
C LEU A 88 -7.48 -12.24 -13.25
N ASN A 89 -7.35 -11.53 -14.37
CA ASN A 89 -6.60 -12.00 -15.53
C ASN A 89 -5.08 -12.05 -15.26
N LYS A 90 -4.53 -13.26 -15.28
CA LYS A 90 -3.10 -13.56 -15.15
C LYS A 90 -2.21 -12.79 -16.12
N GLU A 91 -2.70 -12.51 -17.33
CA GLU A 91 -1.92 -11.80 -18.34
C GLU A 91 -1.77 -10.31 -18.03
N GLN A 92 -2.86 -9.66 -17.61
CA GLN A 92 -2.83 -8.26 -17.17
C GLN A 92 -1.89 -8.10 -15.98
N PHE A 93 -1.95 -9.04 -15.03
CA PHE A 93 -1.03 -9.05 -13.90
C PHE A 93 0.45 -9.16 -14.35
N ALA A 94 0.77 -10.10 -15.24
CA ALA A 94 2.12 -10.28 -15.74
C ALA A 94 2.67 -9.01 -16.42
N ARG A 95 1.87 -8.41 -17.32
CA ARG A 95 2.26 -7.20 -18.07
C ARG A 95 2.35 -5.97 -17.18
N ASN A 96 1.30 -5.71 -16.40
CA ASN A 96 1.15 -4.41 -15.72
C ASN A 96 1.85 -4.38 -14.38
N ILE A 97 1.82 -5.48 -13.62
CA ILE A 97 2.41 -5.56 -12.29
C ILE A 97 3.86 -6.04 -12.40
N LEU A 98 4.10 -7.19 -13.03
CA LEU A 98 5.46 -7.77 -13.08
C LEU A 98 6.36 -7.17 -14.17
N ASN A 99 5.78 -6.44 -15.13
CA ASN A 99 6.47 -5.97 -16.33
C ASN A 99 7.17 -7.10 -17.08
N HIS A 100 6.47 -8.23 -17.21
CA HIS A 100 6.95 -9.44 -17.88
C HIS A 100 5.92 -9.96 -18.89
N PRO A 101 6.37 -10.67 -19.94
CA PRO A 101 5.46 -11.39 -20.83
C PRO A 101 4.61 -12.40 -20.05
N PRO A 102 3.31 -12.57 -20.38
CA PRO A 102 2.45 -13.55 -19.74
C PRO A 102 2.98 -14.98 -19.81
N THR A 103 3.71 -15.31 -20.88
CA THR A 103 4.36 -16.61 -21.09
C THR A 103 5.37 -16.97 -20.01
N CYS A 104 5.91 -16.00 -19.28
CA CYS A 104 6.87 -16.22 -18.19
C CYS A 104 6.19 -16.57 -16.86
N LEU A 105 4.86 -16.37 -16.73
CA LEU A 105 4.17 -16.45 -15.45
C LEU A 105 4.24 -17.86 -14.85
N ASP A 106 4.06 -18.92 -15.64
CA ASP A 106 4.14 -20.30 -15.14
C ASP A 106 5.53 -20.62 -14.57
N GLY A 107 6.59 -20.12 -15.21
CA GLY A 107 7.96 -20.26 -14.72
C GLY A 107 8.24 -19.47 -13.43
N ILE A 108 7.50 -18.39 -13.19
CA ILE A 108 7.57 -17.61 -11.93
C ILE A 108 6.80 -18.34 -10.83
N LEU A 109 5.60 -18.83 -11.13
CA LEU A 109 4.72 -19.51 -10.17
C LEU A 109 5.24 -20.88 -9.72
N THR A 110 6.07 -21.54 -10.53
CA THR A 110 6.66 -22.85 -10.20
C THR A 110 8.08 -22.77 -9.64
N ARG A 111 8.64 -21.56 -9.52
CA ARG A 111 10.03 -21.37 -9.10
C ARG A 111 10.26 -21.73 -7.63
N ARG A 112 11.33 -22.49 -7.39
CA ARG A 112 11.78 -22.93 -6.05
C ARG A 112 13.22 -22.52 -5.72
N SER A 113 13.74 -21.48 -6.37
CA SER A 113 15.11 -20.99 -6.15
C SER A 113 15.22 -20.20 -4.84
N PHE A 114 16.40 -20.20 -4.23
CA PHE A 114 16.72 -19.24 -3.17
C PHE A 114 16.87 -17.82 -3.73
N TRP A 115 16.48 -16.81 -2.96
CA TRP A 115 16.58 -15.39 -3.33
C TRP A 115 18.00 -14.98 -3.78
N THR A 116 19.01 -15.46 -3.06
CA THR A 116 20.44 -15.17 -3.33
C THR A 116 20.93 -15.78 -4.64
N CYS A 117 20.23 -16.78 -5.19
CA CYS A 117 20.56 -17.41 -6.46
C CYS A 117 19.85 -16.75 -7.66
N LEU A 118 18.98 -15.77 -7.42
CA LEU A 118 18.29 -15.04 -8.48
C LEU A 118 19.20 -13.95 -9.04
N LYS A 119 19.11 -13.75 -10.36
CA LYS A 119 19.64 -12.54 -11.00
C LYS A 119 18.85 -11.30 -10.51
N PRO A 120 19.44 -10.09 -10.58
CA PRO A 120 18.77 -8.86 -10.15
C PRO A 120 17.37 -8.66 -10.76
N GLU A 121 17.17 -9.03 -12.02
CA GLU A 121 15.87 -8.96 -12.70
C GLU A 121 14.86 -9.91 -12.06
N GLY A 122 15.29 -11.13 -11.71
CA GLY A 122 14.45 -12.10 -11.01
C GLY A 122 14.10 -11.61 -9.61
N GLN A 123 15.06 -11.03 -8.88
CA GLN A 123 14.80 -10.41 -7.58
C GLN A 123 13.76 -9.31 -7.68
N ARG A 124 13.85 -8.43 -8.68
CA ARG A 124 12.86 -7.37 -8.93
C ARG A 124 11.45 -7.92 -9.14
N VAL A 125 11.29 -9.01 -9.89
CA VAL A 125 9.98 -9.67 -10.06
C VAL A 125 9.40 -10.12 -8.73
N PHE A 126 10.19 -10.79 -7.88
CA PHE A 126 9.71 -11.24 -6.58
C PHE A 126 9.52 -10.10 -5.57
N THR A 127 10.26 -9.01 -5.69
CA THR A 127 9.98 -7.75 -4.97
C THR A 127 8.59 -7.24 -5.29
N ARG A 128 8.25 -7.16 -6.58
CA ARG A 128 6.92 -6.71 -7.01
C ARG A 128 5.81 -7.62 -6.54
N ILE A 129 6.02 -8.94 -6.55
CA ILE A 129 5.05 -9.92 -6.01
C ILE A 129 4.85 -9.71 -4.51
N TYR A 130 5.93 -9.57 -3.74
CA TYR A 130 5.86 -9.33 -2.31
C TYR A 130 5.09 -8.05 -1.98
N ASN A 131 5.44 -6.94 -2.65
CA ASN A 131 4.78 -5.65 -2.43
C ASN A 131 3.30 -5.71 -2.86
N TRP A 132 3.00 -6.39 -3.98
CA TRP A 132 1.62 -6.60 -4.45
C TRP A 132 0.75 -7.35 -3.44
N LEU A 133 1.25 -8.46 -2.90
CA LEU A 133 0.49 -9.32 -1.99
C LEU A 133 0.18 -8.66 -0.64
N ARG A 134 0.86 -7.55 -0.31
CA ARG A 134 0.59 -6.76 0.90
C ARG A 134 -0.47 -5.69 0.73
N LEU A 135 -0.88 -5.42 -0.50
CA LEU A 135 -1.94 -4.46 -0.79
C LEU A 135 -3.30 -5.03 -0.40
N ASP A 136 -4.18 -4.16 0.07
CA ASP A 136 -5.60 -4.50 0.20
C ASP A 136 -6.21 -4.79 -1.18
N ARG A 137 -7.24 -5.64 -1.22
CA ARG A 137 -7.90 -6.02 -2.47
C ARG A 137 -8.43 -4.81 -3.24
N ASN A 138 -8.94 -3.79 -2.56
CA ASN A 138 -9.44 -2.58 -3.23
C ASN A 138 -8.31 -1.80 -3.90
N VAL A 139 -7.15 -1.71 -3.26
CA VAL A 139 -5.97 -1.03 -3.82
C VAL A 139 -5.39 -1.84 -4.98
N GLN A 140 -5.38 -3.16 -4.90
CA GLN A 140 -4.99 -4.04 -6.02
C GLN A 140 -5.86 -3.79 -7.25
N ILE A 141 -7.19 -3.80 -7.09
CA ILE A 141 -8.11 -3.54 -8.20
C ILE A 141 -7.88 -2.14 -8.77
N TYR A 142 -7.72 -1.13 -7.91
CA TYR A 142 -7.41 0.23 -8.33
C TYR A 142 -6.09 0.32 -9.13
N MET A 143 -5.03 -0.31 -8.64
CA MET A 143 -3.72 -0.32 -9.31
C MET A 143 -3.77 -1.05 -10.64
N LEU A 144 -4.52 -2.14 -10.76
CA LEU A 144 -4.70 -2.82 -12.06
C LEU A 144 -5.37 -1.90 -13.07
N ASN A 145 -6.46 -1.21 -12.68
CA ASN A 145 -7.16 -0.27 -13.56
C ASN A 145 -6.26 0.94 -13.93
N LEU A 146 -5.53 1.48 -12.97
CA LEU A 146 -4.61 2.60 -13.19
C LEU A 146 -3.50 2.24 -14.18
N LEU A 147 -2.95 1.02 -14.08
CA LEU A 147 -1.87 0.53 -14.94
C LEU A 147 -2.37 -0.08 -16.26
N GLU A 148 -3.65 -0.45 -16.33
CA GLU A 148 -4.31 -0.89 -17.56
C GLU A 148 -4.67 0.27 -18.49
N THR A 149 -4.70 1.50 -17.97
CA THR A 149 -4.90 2.69 -18.80
C THR A 149 -3.84 2.68 -19.89
N PRO A 150 -4.20 2.42 -21.17
CA PRO A 150 -3.23 2.50 -22.25
C PRO A 150 -2.72 3.93 -22.20
N ALA A 151 -1.39 4.10 -22.24
CA ALA A 151 -0.82 5.41 -22.45
C ALA A 151 -1.57 6.01 -23.64
N LEU A 152 -2.39 7.03 -23.38
CA LEU A 152 -3.04 7.78 -24.44
C LEU A 152 -1.88 8.31 -25.26
N THR A 153 -1.67 7.71 -26.43
CA THR A 153 -0.96 8.39 -27.49
C THR A 153 -1.71 9.69 -27.73
N PRO A 154 -1.03 10.80 -28.05
CA PRO A 154 -1.65 12.11 -28.20
C PRO A 154 -2.81 12.17 -29.23
N ASP A 155 -3.10 11.06 -29.94
CA ASP A 155 -4.08 10.98 -31.01
C ASP A 155 -5.35 10.17 -30.67
N GLY A 156 -5.51 9.65 -29.45
CA GLY A 156 -6.82 9.12 -28.98
C GLY A 156 -7.43 7.94 -29.76
N VAL A 157 -6.62 7.18 -30.52
CA VAL A 157 -7.10 6.00 -31.27
C VAL A 157 -6.77 4.72 -30.47
N PRO A 158 -7.75 3.85 -30.16
CA PRO A 158 -7.45 2.54 -29.61
C PRO A 158 -6.70 1.72 -30.66
N THR A 159 -5.45 1.35 -30.39
CA THR A 159 -4.72 0.36 -31.17
C THR A 159 -5.42 -0.98 -31.04
N ILE A 160 -6.38 -1.24 -31.93
CA ILE A 160 -6.79 -2.59 -32.28
C ILE A 160 -5.59 -3.19 -33.02
N ASP A 161 -4.96 -4.20 -32.43
CA ASP A 161 -3.91 -4.98 -33.07
C ASP A 161 -4.56 -5.84 -34.18
N ILE A 162 -4.69 -5.25 -35.38
CA ILE A 162 -5.35 -5.84 -36.54
C ILE A 162 -4.70 -7.15 -37.07
N PRO A 163 -3.41 -7.52 -36.87
CA PRO A 163 -2.91 -8.79 -37.39
C PRO A 163 -3.49 -10.05 -36.72
N ALA A 164 -4.15 -9.95 -35.55
CA ALA A 164 -4.78 -11.11 -34.91
C ALA A 164 -6.23 -11.37 -35.38
N VAL A 165 -6.99 -10.32 -35.74
CA VAL A 165 -8.39 -10.47 -36.19
C VAL A 165 -8.47 -11.08 -37.59
N ILE A 166 -7.50 -10.80 -38.48
CA ILE A 166 -7.52 -11.34 -39.85
C ILE A 166 -7.21 -12.85 -39.89
N GLN A 167 -6.45 -13.38 -38.92
CA GLN A 167 -6.16 -14.81 -38.81
C GLN A 167 -7.39 -15.66 -38.42
N VAL A 168 -8.40 -15.06 -37.78
CA VAL A 168 -9.63 -15.76 -37.39
C VAL A 168 -10.66 -15.83 -38.54
N PHE A 169 -10.60 -14.91 -39.51
CA PHE A 169 -11.57 -14.86 -40.62
C PHE A 169 -11.11 -15.54 -41.92
N GLN A 170 -9.87 -16.02 -42.02
CA GLN A 170 -9.39 -16.79 -43.19
C GLN A 170 -9.39 -18.31 -43.00
N LYS A 171 -9.95 -18.82 -41.91
CA LYS A 171 -10.14 -20.25 -41.70
C LYS A 171 -11.58 -20.57 -41.35
N ASN A 172 -12.47 -20.39 -42.34
CA ASN A 172 -13.75 -21.09 -42.48
C ASN A 172 -14.05 -21.23 -43.98
#